data_AF-A0ABD5UN11-F1
#
_entry.id   AF-A0ABD5UN11-F1
#
_cell.length_a   1.000
_cell.length_b   1.000
_cell.length_c   1.000
_cell.angle_alpha   90.00
_cell.angle_beta   90.00
_cell.angle_gamma   90.00
#
_symmetry.space_group_name_H-M   'P 1'
#
loop_
_entity.id
_entity.type
_entity.pdbx_description
1 polymer ?
#
loop_
_entity_poly.entity_id
_entity_poly.type
_entity_poly.pdbx_seq_one_letter_code
_entity_poly.pdbx_strand_id
1 'polypeptide(L)'
;MSEDRGDGDTRSRANQTRSAAADEEERQWRFAVDDVGPDGIVEDTHTPESEPIEPESIEVEHAVFVALGVALTVGVFLFGF
;
A
#
# COMPACT_ATOMS: atom_id res chain seq x y z
N MET A 1 -34.28 -20.73 19.16
CA MET A 1 -33.13 -20.43 20.04
C MET A 1 -31.89 -20.88 19.31
N SER A 2 -30.92 -19.96 19.21
CA SER A 2 -29.54 -20.12 18.74
C SER A 2 -29.30 -20.05 17.23
N GLU A 3 -28.95 -18.84 16.82
CA GLU A 3 -28.11 -18.50 15.67
C GLU A 3 -26.77 -19.24 15.72
N ASP A 4 -26.28 -19.74 14.59
CA ASP A 4 -24.83 -19.93 14.37
C ASP A 4 -24.52 -20.14 12.88
N ARG A 5 -23.47 -19.44 12.40
CA ARG A 5 -22.85 -19.41 11.05
C ARG A 5 -23.20 -18.21 10.16
N GLY A 6 -22.84 -17.04 10.65
CA GLY A 6 -22.40 -15.94 9.80
C GLY A 6 -20.94 -15.61 10.11
N ASP A 7 -19.98 -16.23 9.41
CA ASP A 7 -18.66 -15.63 9.14
C ASP A 7 -17.91 -16.54 8.15
N GLY A 8 -17.54 -16.03 6.98
CA GLY A 8 -16.69 -16.77 6.03
C GLY A 8 -16.88 -16.41 4.56
N ASP A 9 -18.11 -16.10 4.14
CA ASP A 9 -18.42 -15.90 2.71
C ASP A 9 -17.94 -14.53 2.17
N THR A 10 -17.91 -13.50 3.02
CA THR A 10 -17.55 -12.14 2.60
C THR A 10 -16.08 -12.01 2.18
N ARG A 11 -15.16 -12.70 2.86
CA ARG A 11 -13.73 -12.70 2.49
C ARG A 11 -13.49 -13.52 1.21
N SER A 12 -14.24 -14.61 1.02
CA SER A 12 -14.11 -15.45 -0.17
C SER A 12 -14.59 -14.76 -1.45
N ARG A 13 -15.47 -13.76 -1.34
CA ARG A 13 -15.98 -13.00 -2.49
C ARG A 13 -15.02 -11.91 -2.97
N ALA A 14 -14.20 -11.37 -2.08
CA ALA A 14 -13.24 -10.30 -2.41
C ALA A 14 -12.06 -10.78 -3.28
N ASN A 15 -11.73 -12.08 -3.23
CA ASN A 15 -10.67 -12.70 -4.03
C ASN A 15 -11.20 -13.48 -5.26
N GLN A 16 -12.48 -13.34 -5.60
CA GLN A 16 -13.04 -14.00 -6.79
C GLN A 16 -12.85 -13.10 -8.01
N THR A 17 -11.85 -13.40 -8.82
CA THR A 17 -11.69 -12.82 -10.15
C THR A 17 -12.82 -13.36 -11.03
N ARG A 18 -13.74 -12.48 -11.42
CA ARG A 18 -14.85 -12.83 -12.31
C ARG A 18 -14.25 -13.23 -13.67
N SER A 19 -14.39 -14.51 -14.02
CA SER A 19 -13.86 -15.12 -15.25
C SER A 19 -14.27 -14.35 -16.52
N ALA A 20 -13.35 -13.53 -17.03
CA ALA A 20 -12.93 -13.43 -18.44
C ALA A 20 -13.97 -13.14 -19.54
N ALA A 21 -14.97 -12.29 -19.32
CA ALA A 21 -15.90 -11.95 -20.43
C ALA A 21 -16.46 -10.51 -20.46
N ALA A 22 -15.95 -9.56 -19.67
CA ALA A 22 -16.60 -8.24 -19.53
C ALA A 22 -15.70 -6.99 -19.66
N ASP A 23 -14.41 -7.12 -19.97
CA ASP A 23 -13.48 -5.99 -19.84
C ASP A 23 -12.66 -5.71 -21.12
N GLU A 24 -13.31 -5.76 -22.29
CA GLU A 24 -12.72 -5.23 -23.54
C GLU A 24 -12.63 -3.69 -23.56
N GLU A 25 -13.05 -2.99 -22.49
CA GLU A 25 -13.26 -1.53 -22.50
C GLU A 25 -12.68 -0.77 -21.30
N GLU A 26 -11.98 -1.42 -20.38
CA GLU A 26 -11.23 -0.71 -19.35
C GLU A 26 -9.78 -0.59 -19.81
N ARG A 27 -9.29 0.65 -19.93
CA ARG A 27 -7.84 0.94 -19.95
C ARG A 27 -7.24 0.63 -18.58
N GLN A 28 -7.44 -0.61 -18.15
CA GLN A 28 -6.93 -1.22 -16.94
C GLN A 28 -5.43 -1.33 -17.14
N TRP A 29 -4.70 -0.79 -16.16
CA TRP A 29 -3.33 -1.09 -15.79
C TRP A 29 -2.69 -2.20 -16.64
N ARG A 30 -1.54 -1.88 -17.26
CA ARG A 30 -0.87 -2.74 -18.26
C ARG A 30 -0.64 -4.19 -17.82
N PHE A 31 -0.72 -4.50 -16.53
CA PHE A 31 -0.57 -5.83 -15.96
C PHE A 31 -1.66 -6.10 -14.92
N ALA A 32 -2.23 -7.31 -14.90
CA ALA A 32 -3.12 -7.74 -13.84
C ALA A 32 -2.34 -8.01 -12.54
N VAL A 33 -3.02 -8.03 -11.38
CA VAL A 33 -2.40 -8.33 -10.07
C VAL A 33 -1.73 -9.70 -10.04
N ASP A 34 -2.33 -10.69 -10.70
CA ASP A 34 -1.79 -12.05 -10.80
C ASP A 34 -0.54 -12.13 -11.71
N ASP A 35 -0.35 -11.15 -12.59
CA ASP A 35 0.79 -11.09 -13.51
C ASP A 35 2.06 -10.47 -12.88
N VAL A 36 1.96 -9.82 -11.72
CA VAL A 36 3.08 -9.14 -11.02
C VAL A 36 3.50 -9.84 -9.71
N GLY A 37 3.18 -11.13 -9.58
CA GLY A 37 3.58 -11.98 -8.45
C GLY A 37 5.09 -12.25 -8.38
N PRO A 38 5.57 -13.03 -7.39
CA PRO A 38 7.00 -13.36 -7.24
C PRO A 38 7.61 -14.08 -8.45
N ASP A 39 6.77 -14.76 -9.26
CA ASP A 39 7.12 -15.37 -10.54
C ASP A 39 6.48 -14.63 -11.75
N GLY A 40 6.02 -13.39 -11.56
CA GLY A 40 5.28 -12.59 -12.54
C GLY A 40 6.14 -11.98 -13.66
N ILE A 41 5.49 -11.42 -14.69
CA ILE A 41 6.14 -10.72 -15.81
C ILE A 41 6.69 -9.37 -15.31
N VAL A 42 7.89 -9.40 -14.77
CA VAL A 42 8.67 -8.20 -14.44
C VAL A 42 9.36 -7.70 -15.69
N GLU A 43 8.62 -6.99 -16.54
CA GLU A 43 9.29 -6.12 -17.52
C GLU A 43 9.99 -5.02 -16.73
N ASP A 44 11.31 -5.10 -16.70
CA ASP A 44 12.25 -4.28 -15.95
C ASP A 44 12.14 -2.80 -16.38
N THR A 45 11.16 -2.11 -15.80
CA THR A 45 10.71 -0.80 -16.26
C THR A 45 10.71 0.25 -15.17
N HIS A 46 11.56 0.14 -14.13
CA HIS A 46 12.09 1.32 -13.42
C HIS A 46 13.02 1.05 -12.21
N THR A 47 13.24 -0.20 -11.78
CA THR A 47 14.20 -0.47 -10.70
C THR A 47 15.53 -0.86 -11.31
N PRO A 48 16.56 0.01 -11.33
CA PRO A 48 17.85 -0.38 -11.84
C PRO A 48 18.37 -1.61 -11.08
N GLU A 49 18.69 -2.67 -11.82
CA GLU A 49 19.22 -3.96 -11.33
C GLU A 49 20.46 -3.84 -10.43
N SER A 50 21.13 -2.69 -10.41
CA SER A 50 22.47 -2.52 -9.81
C SER A 50 22.53 -1.66 -8.56
N GLU A 51 21.50 -0.89 -8.19
CA GLU A 51 21.58 -0.08 -6.98
C GLU A 51 20.22 -0.05 -6.24
N PRO A 52 20.18 -0.48 -4.96
CA PRO A 52 19.12 -0.07 -4.06
C PRO A 52 18.97 1.45 -4.13
N ILE A 53 17.74 1.93 -4.20
CA ILE A 53 17.46 3.38 -4.16
C ILE A 53 17.96 3.89 -2.81
N GLU A 54 19.15 4.50 -2.79
CA GLU A 54 19.67 5.05 -1.53
C GLU A 54 18.76 6.18 -1.07
N PRO A 55 18.30 6.18 0.20
CA PRO A 55 17.53 7.29 0.71
C PRO A 55 18.40 8.53 0.65
N GLU A 56 17.86 9.60 0.08
CA GLU A 56 18.50 10.90 0.09
C GLU A 56 18.79 11.34 1.53
N SER A 57 19.91 12.04 1.72
CA SER A 57 20.24 12.63 3.02
C SER A 57 19.16 13.62 3.45
N ILE A 58 18.71 13.53 4.69
CA ILE A 58 17.73 14.48 5.23
C ILE A 58 18.34 15.89 5.33
N GLU A 59 17.69 16.87 4.72
CA GLU A 59 18.03 18.28 4.88
C GLU A 59 17.73 18.76 6.31
N VAL A 60 18.49 19.75 6.78
CA VAL A 60 18.36 20.28 8.15
C VAL A 60 16.97 20.88 8.36
N GLU A 61 16.44 21.56 7.35
CA GLU A 61 15.10 22.14 7.31
C GLU A 61 14.02 21.09 7.63
N HIS A 62 14.11 19.94 6.98
CA HIS A 62 13.15 18.85 7.14
C HIS A 62 13.22 18.25 8.56
N ALA A 63 14.44 18.06 9.08
CA ALA A 63 14.66 17.59 10.43
C ALA A 63 14.07 18.55 11.48
N VAL A 64 14.20 19.87 11.26
CA VAL A 64 13.62 20.90 12.14
C VAL A 64 12.10 20.84 12.16
N PHE A 65 11.44 20.65 11.00
CA PHE A 65 9.98 20.53 10.97
C PHE A 65 9.47 19.30 11.73
N VAL A 66 10.15 18.15 11.59
CA VAL A 66 9.81 16.94 12.35
C VAL A 66 10.00 17.17 13.85
N ALA A 67 11.14 17.73 14.25
CA ALA A 67 11.42 18.04 15.65
C ALA A 67 10.39 19.01 16.26
N LEU A 68 9.97 20.02 15.49
CA LEU A 68 8.92 20.97 15.91
C LEU A 68 7.59 20.25 16.12
N GLY A 69 7.17 19.38 15.20
CA GLY A 69 5.94 18.60 15.33
C GLY A 69 5.94 17.69 16.56
N VAL A 70 7.06 17.01 16.82
CA VAL A 70 7.24 16.19 18.03
C VAL A 70 7.17 17.04 19.29
N ALA A 71 7.88 18.18 19.32
CA ALA A 71 7.88 19.08 20.46
C ALA A 71 6.47 19.63 20.77
N LEU A 72 5.72 20.04 19.74
CA LEU A 72 4.34 20.49 19.89
C LEU A 72 3.44 19.37 20.43
N THR A 73 3.54 18.17 19.86
CA THR A 73 2.75 17.01 20.29
C THR A 73 3.01 16.68 21.76
N VAL A 74 4.28 16.57 22.15
CA VAL A 74 4.68 16.34 23.55
C VAL A 74 4.21 17.49 24.45
N GLY A 75 4.34 18.73 24.00
CA GLY A 75 3.85 19.91 24.72
C GLY A 75 2.35 19.85 25.00
N VAL A 76 1.55 19.45 24.01
CA VAL A 76 0.10 19.25 24.19
C VAL A 76 -0.17 18.16 25.21
N PHE A 77 0.55 17.02 25.16
CA PHE A 77 0.35 15.94 26.15
C PHE A 77 0.74 16.35 27.58
N LEU A 78 1.78 17.16 27.75
CA LEU A 78 2.28 17.56 29.08
C LEU A 78 1.51 18.73 29.70
N PHE A 79 0.96 19.62 28.88
CA PHE A 79 0.37 20.88 29.35
C PHE A 79 -1.10 21.09 28.95
N GLY A 80 -1.71 20.16 28.21
CA GLY A 80 -3.05 20.29 27.63
C GLY A 80 -4.19 19.65 28.43
N PHE A 81 -4.00 19.37 29.73
CA PHE A 81 -5.03 18.84 30.63
C PHE A 81 -5.44 19.83 31.73
#